data_AF-I8RFI0-F1
#
_entry.id   AF-I8RFI0-F1
#
_cell.length_a   1.000
_cell.length_b   1.000
_cell.length_c   1.000
_cell.angle_alpha   90.00
_cell.angle_beta   90.00
_cell.angle_gamma   90.00
#
_symmetry.space_group_name_H-M   'P 1'
#
loop_
_entity.id
_entity.type
_entity.pdbx_description
1 polymer ?
#
loop_
_entity_poly.entity_id
_entity_poly.type
_entity_poly.pdbx_seq_one_letter_code
_entity_poly.pdbx_strand_id
1 'polypeptide(L)'
;MTHYREGDVTLVYIVRNERGLAAVLALIAMMLLGIMGIGLMGLSKIDIEIAANHRDGVAAQYVAEGGIQWAIVQLKTDPDFVIETKTQKNVTTYVIDKNGSTFASCTVTTTLKSTTNDENLRVVTSIGSVNKAKRQISTQIRLPAGKENPLEVIWDD
;
A
#
# COMPACT_ATOMS: atom_id res chain seq x y z
N MET A 1 28.13 86.40 -2.37
CA MET A 1 27.01 86.25 -1.43
C MET A 1 26.11 85.15 -1.99
N THR A 2 26.22 83.97 -1.40
CA THR A 2 25.75 82.66 -1.90
C THR A 2 24.33 82.38 -1.42
N HIS A 3 23.39 82.16 -2.35
CA HIS A 3 22.05 81.64 -2.06
C HIS A 3 22.03 80.13 -2.32
N TYR A 4 21.89 79.33 -1.27
CA TYR A 4 21.69 77.88 -1.34
C TYR A 4 20.20 77.58 -1.19
N ARG A 5 19.64 76.76 -2.09
CA ARG A 5 18.20 76.57 -2.30
C ARG A 5 17.63 75.54 -1.32
N GLU A 6 16.64 75.96 -0.57
CA GLU A 6 16.01 75.28 0.58
C GLU A 6 14.99 74.20 0.14
N GLY A 7 15.40 73.26 -0.72
CA GLY A 7 14.48 72.28 -1.34
C GLY A 7 14.85 70.80 -1.21
N ASP A 8 16.09 70.44 -0.86
CA ASP A 8 16.58 69.06 -0.95
C ASP A 8 16.47 68.22 0.33
N VAL A 9 16.06 68.81 1.46
CA VAL A 9 16.14 68.13 2.77
C VAL A 9 14.90 67.26 3.09
N THR A 10 13.80 67.46 2.37
CA THR A 10 12.52 66.78 2.64
C THR A 10 12.41 65.39 2.00
N LEU A 11 13.13 65.12 0.91
CA LEU A 11 13.10 63.81 0.23
C LEU A 11 13.83 62.71 1.02
N VAL A 12 14.86 63.06 1.78
CA VAL A 12 15.65 62.11 2.58
C VAL A 12 14.91 61.67 3.86
N TYR A 13 13.96 62.49 4.34
CA TYR A 13 13.26 62.22 5.60
C TYR A 13 12.21 61.09 5.48
N ILE A 14 11.61 60.93 4.28
CA ILE A 14 10.65 59.85 4.01
C ILE A 14 11.36 58.49 3.95
N VAL A 15 12.52 58.42 3.29
CA VAL A 15 13.31 57.18 3.13
C VAL A 15 13.80 56.61 4.47
N ARG A 16 13.96 57.44 5.51
CA ARG A 16 14.45 57.00 6.82
C ARG A 16 13.39 56.28 7.67
N ASN A 17 12.10 56.46 7.37
CA ASN A 17 10.99 55.86 8.12
C ASN A 17 10.48 54.53 7.52
N GLU A 18 10.97 54.13 6.33
CA GLU A 18 10.59 52.88 5.67
C GLU A 18 11.29 51.64 6.26
N ARG A 19 12.38 51.84 7.01
CA ARG A 19 13.15 50.76 7.64
C ARG A 19 12.33 49.95 8.66
N GLY A 20 11.41 50.60 9.38
CA GLY A 20 10.51 49.92 10.32
C GLY A 20 9.43 49.11 9.60
N LEU A 21 8.86 49.64 8.52
CA LEU A 21 7.86 48.94 7.71
C LEU A 21 8.44 47.71 7.02
N ALA A 22 9.66 47.82 6.48
CA ALA A 22 10.36 46.69 5.86
C ALA A 22 10.59 45.54 6.86
N ALA A 23 10.95 45.85 8.11
CA ALA A 23 11.12 44.84 9.15
C ALA A 23 9.80 44.14 9.50
N VAL A 24 8.70 44.88 9.61
CA VAL A 24 7.37 44.32 9.88
C VAL A 24 6.92 43.41 8.72
N LEU A 25 7.09 43.85 7.47
CA LEU A 25 6.76 43.04 6.29
C LEU A 25 7.63 41.77 6.22
N ALA A 26 8.91 41.86 6.55
CA ALA A 26 9.79 40.70 6.62
C ALA A 26 9.34 39.70 7.69
N LEU A 27 8.91 40.16 8.87
CA LEU A 27 8.37 39.30 9.92
C LEU A 27 7.08 38.60 9.49
N ILE A 28 6.16 39.31 8.84
CA ILE A 28 4.93 38.73 8.31
C ILE A 28 5.26 37.68 7.24
N ALA A 29 6.17 37.99 6.31
CA ALA A 29 6.60 37.04 5.28
C ALA A 29 7.25 35.79 5.90
N MET A 30 8.14 35.95 6.88
CA MET A 30 8.74 34.83 7.60
C MET A 30 7.71 33.98 8.35
N MET A 31 6.71 34.61 8.97
CA MET A 31 5.63 33.89 9.65
C MET A 31 4.81 33.06 8.66
N LEU A 32 4.46 33.62 7.51
CA LEU A 32 3.75 32.91 6.43
C LEU A 32 4.58 31.73 5.90
N LEU A 33 5.87 31.94 5.64
CA LEU A 33 6.80 30.88 5.22
C LEU A 33 6.92 29.79 6.28
N GLY A 34 6.92 30.14 7.57
CA GLY A 34 6.94 29.18 8.67
C GLY A 34 5.70 28.29 8.68
N ILE A 35 4.50 28.88 8.54
CA ILE A 35 3.24 28.14 8.48
C ILE A 35 3.23 27.21 7.26
N MET A 36 3.65 27.70 6.09
CA MET A 36 3.75 26.88 4.88
C MET A 36 4.76 25.75 5.04
N GLY A 37 5.91 26.00 5.65
CA GLY A 37 6.94 25.00 5.91
C GLY A 37 6.43 23.87 6.80
N ILE A 38 5.70 24.19 7.87
CA ILE A 38 5.06 23.19 8.73
C ILE A 38 4.01 22.39 7.95
N GLY A 39 3.19 23.06 7.12
CA GLY A 39 2.20 22.41 6.27
C GLY A 39 2.82 21.40 5.30
N LEU A 40 3.92 21.79 4.63
CA LEU A 40 4.66 20.91 3.73
C LEU A 40 5.27 19.71 4.46
N MET A 41 5.83 19.90 5.65
CA MET A 41 6.32 18.77 6.46
C MET A 41 5.19 17.80 6.84
N GLY A 42 3.99 18.32 7.13
CA GLY A 42 2.81 17.49 7.37
C GLY A 42 2.43 16.66 6.15
N LEU A 43 2.38 17.28 4.97
CA LEU A 43 2.09 16.59 3.72
C LEU A 43 3.14 15.51 3.40
N SER A 44 4.43 15.81 3.57
CA SER A 44 5.50 14.83 3.35
C SER A 44 5.37 13.60 4.23
N LYS A 45 4.91 13.74 5.48
CA LYS A 45 4.66 12.59 6.36
C LYS A 45 3.53 11.72 5.84
N ILE A 46 2.47 12.32 5.33
CA ILE A 46 1.32 11.62 4.73
C ILE A 46 1.78 10.86 3.48
N ASP A 47 2.55 11.49 2.59
CA ASP A 47 3.05 10.84 1.38
C ASP A 47 3.95 9.65 1.68
N ILE A 48 4.80 9.76 2.71
CA ILE A 48 5.63 8.64 3.17
C ILE A 48 4.76 7.48 3.67
N GLU A 49 3.70 7.77 4.43
CA GLU A 49 2.78 6.74 4.91
C GLU A 49 1.99 6.07 3.77
N ILE A 50 1.51 6.86 2.80
CA ILE A 50 0.85 6.36 1.60
C ILE A 50 1.79 5.47 0.80
N ALA A 51 3.04 5.90 0.58
CA ALA A 51 4.04 5.14 -0.15
C ALA A 51 4.37 3.81 0.56
N ALA A 52 4.52 3.84 1.89
CA ALA A 52 4.76 2.63 2.68
C ALA A 52 3.57 1.66 2.57
N ASN A 53 2.34 2.16 2.74
CA ASN A 53 1.14 1.34 2.62
C ASN A 53 0.94 0.78 1.20
N HIS A 54 1.26 1.57 0.17
CA HIS A 54 1.21 1.12 -1.22
C HIS A 54 2.20 -0.01 -1.47
N ARG A 55 3.47 0.16 -1.07
CA ARG A 55 4.51 -0.87 -1.18
C ARG A 55 4.12 -2.15 -0.45
N ASP A 56 3.67 -2.03 0.80
CA ASP A 56 3.27 -3.17 1.62
C ASP A 56 2.01 -3.85 1.02
N GLY A 57 1.10 -3.08 0.43
CA GLY A 57 -0.07 -3.59 -0.30
C GLY A 57 0.29 -4.39 -1.56
N VAL A 58 1.30 -3.94 -2.32
CA VAL A 58 1.82 -4.69 -3.46
C VAL A 58 2.51 -5.98 -3.00
N ALA A 59 3.31 -5.91 -1.93
CA ALA A 59 3.94 -7.10 -1.35
C ALA A 59 2.90 -8.11 -0.85
N ALA A 60 1.85 -7.66 -0.16
CA ALA A 60 0.75 -8.51 0.28
C ALA A 60 0.01 -9.18 -0.89
N GLN A 61 -0.13 -8.49 -2.03
CA GLN A 61 -0.69 -9.08 -3.25
C GLN A 61 0.17 -10.25 -3.75
N TYR A 62 1.48 -10.05 -3.89
CA TYR A 62 2.39 -11.11 -4.32
C TYR A 62 2.40 -12.32 -3.37
N VAL A 63 2.31 -12.07 -2.06
CA VAL A 63 2.20 -13.14 -1.07
C VAL A 63 0.89 -13.92 -1.26
N ALA A 64 -0.22 -13.23 -1.52
CA ALA A 64 -1.50 -13.86 -1.81
C ALA A 64 -1.44 -14.72 -3.10
N GLU A 65 -0.83 -14.21 -4.17
CA GLU A 65 -0.63 -14.95 -5.43
C GLU A 65 0.20 -16.22 -5.21
N GLY A 66 1.28 -16.12 -4.42
CA GLY A 66 2.09 -17.27 -4.01
C GLY A 66 1.25 -18.33 -3.29
N GLY A 67 0.32 -17.94 -2.42
CA GLY A 67 -0.62 -18.85 -1.77
C GLY A 67 -1.56 -19.55 -2.74
N ILE A 68 -2.07 -18.85 -3.76
CA ILE A 68 -2.88 -19.48 -4.83
C ILE A 68 -2.05 -20.50 -5.61
N GLN A 69 -0.82 -20.14 -6.00
CA GLN A 69 0.07 -21.05 -6.73
C GLN A 69 0.41 -22.30 -5.91
N TRP A 70 0.70 -22.12 -4.61
CA TRP A 70 0.92 -23.23 -3.70
C TRP A 70 -0.31 -24.14 -3.62
N ALA A 71 -1.51 -23.57 -3.48
CA ALA A 71 -2.75 -24.33 -3.44
C ALA A 71 -3.00 -25.13 -4.73
N ILE A 72 -2.74 -24.51 -5.90
CA ILE A 72 -2.82 -25.20 -7.20
C ILE A 72 -1.89 -26.40 -7.22
N VAL A 73 -0.65 -26.25 -6.75
CA VAL A 73 0.31 -27.37 -6.70
C VAL A 73 -0.20 -28.46 -5.76
N GLN A 74 -0.64 -28.12 -4.54
CA GLN A 74 -1.16 -29.12 -3.60
C GLN A 74 -2.37 -29.87 -4.15
N LEU A 75 -3.30 -29.16 -4.80
CA LEU A 75 -4.46 -29.79 -5.47
C LEU A 75 -4.06 -30.72 -6.63
N LYS A 76 -2.87 -30.55 -7.22
CA LYS A 76 -2.33 -31.47 -8.24
C LYS A 76 -1.58 -32.65 -7.63
N THR A 77 -0.79 -32.41 -6.58
CA THR A 77 0.24 -33.35 -6.13
C THR A 77 -0.14 -34.13 -4.89
N ASP A 78 -1.06 -33.62 -4.06
CA ASP A 78 -1.42 -34.20 -2.77
C ASP A 78 -2.91 -34.63 -2.77
N PRO A 79 -3.17 -35.96 -2.91
CA PRO A 79 -4.52 -36.50 -2.85
C PRO A 79 -5.22 -36.27 -1.50
N ASP A 80 -4.46 -36.26 -0.40
CA ASP A 80 -5.03 -36.05 0.94
C ASP A 80 -5.53 -34.61 1.06
N PHE A 81 -4.76 -33.65 0.55
CA PHE A 81 -5.21 -32.25 0.45
C PHE A 81 -6.50 -32.13 -0.38
N VAL A 82 -6.63 -32.85 -1.50
CA VAL A 82 -7.87 -32.86 -2.31
C VAL A 82 -9.08 -33.40 -1.54
N ILE A 83 -8.88 -34.39 -0.68
CA ILE A 83 -9.93 -34.96 0.17
C ILE A 83 -10.33 -33.97 1.27
N GLU A 84 -9.36 -33.38 1.97
CA GLU A 84 -9.59 -32.41 3.05
C GLU A 84 -10.35 -31.16 2.56
N THR A 85 -10.15 -30.77 1.30
CA THR A 85 -10.81 -29.61 0.70
C THR A 85 -12.29 -29.83 0.35
N LYS A 86 -12.83 -31.04 0.52
CA LYS A 86 -14.27 -31.31 0.33
C LYS A 86 -15.15 -30.55 1.32
N THR A 87 -14.65 -30.24 2.52
CA THR A 87 -15.34 -29.38 3.49
C THR A 87 -14.74 -27.97 3.46
N GLN A 88 -13.59 -27.81 4.10
CA GLN A 88 -12.78 -26.60 4.12
C GLN A 88 -11.41 -26.93 4.69
N LYS A 89 -10.36 -26.58 3.96
CA LYS A 89 -8.98 -26.61 4.46
C LYS A 89 -8.44 -25.20 4.55
N ASN A 90 -7.95 -24.83 5.72
CA ASN A 90 -7.25 -23.58 5.96
C ASN A 90 -5.78 -23.88 6.27
N VAL A 91 -4.87 -23.21 5.55
CA VAL A 91 -3.43 -23.32 5.76
C VAL A 91 -2.85 -21.92 5.88
N THR A 92 -2.12 -21.67 6.96
CA THR A 92 -1.40 -20.41 7.15
C THR A 92 0.10 -20.67 7.11
N THR A 93 0.81 -19.90 6.30
CA THR A 93 2.27 -19.94 6.17
C THR A 93 2.84 -18.57 6.48
N TYR A 94 4.05 -18.54 7.02
CA TYR A 94 4.77 -17.32 7.39
C TYR A 94 6.01 -17.19 6.50
N VAL A 95 6.28 -15.96 6.06
CA VAL A 95 7.54 -15.62 5.40
C VAL A 95 8.47 -15.07 6.47
N ILE A 96 9.56 -15.80 6.65
CA ILE A 96 10.55 -15.58 7.69
C ILE A 96 11.79 -14.95 7.05
N ASP A 97 12.32 -13.91 7.66
CA ASP A 97 13.59 -13.31 7.24
C ASP A 97 14.79 -14.17 7.66
N LYS A 98 16.00 -13.74 7.27
CA LYS A 98 17.25 -14.43 7.63
C LYS A 98 17.51 -14.48 9.15
N ASN A 99 16.83 -13.65 9.92
CA ASN A 99 16.97 -13.53 11.37
C ASN A 99 15.89 -14.31 12.13
N GLY A 100 15.00 -15.03 11.42
CA GLY A 100 13.92 -15.78 12.06
C GLY A 100 12.67 -14.94 12.36
N SER A 101 12.62 -13.66 11.96
CA SER A 101 11.48 -12.79 12.17
C SER A 101 10.46 -12.92 11.04
N THR A 102 9.18 -13.01 11.40
CA THR A 102 8.09 -13.03 10.42
C THR A 102 7.83 -11.62 9.91
N PHE A 103 7.89 -11.43 8.59
CA PHE A 103 7.58 -10.13 7.98
C PHE A 103 6.34 -10.18 7.06
N ALA A 104 5.89 -11.39 6.68
CA ALA A 104 4.65 -11.59 5.95
C ALA A 104 3.98 -12.90 6.33
N SER A 105 2.69 -13.01 6.08
CA SER A 105 1.95 -14.27 6.19
C SER A 105 0.97 -14.46 5.04
N CYS A 106 0.64 -15.70 4.76
CA CYS A 106 -0.34 -16.10 3.76
C CYS A 106 -1.31 -17.08 4.39
N THR A 107 -2.61 -16.81 4.31
CA THR A 107 -3.66 -17.77 4.68
C THR A 107 -4.41 -18.19 3.44
N VAL A 108 -4.37 -19.48 3.13
CA VAL A 108 -5.06 -20.11 2.02
C VAL A 108 -6.24 -20.90 2.57
N THR A 109 -7.43 -20.58 2.08
CA THR A 109 -8.68 -21.30 2.33
C THR A 109 -9.11 -21.97 1.04
N THR A 110 -9.29 -23.28 1.07
CA THR A 110 -9.79 -24.05 -0.08
C THR A 110 -11.03 -24.84 0.32
N THR A 111 -12.10 -24.71 -0.46
CA THR A 111 -13.41 -25.35 -0.22
C THR A 111 -14.01 -25.86 -1.52
N LEU A 112 -15.03 -26.72 -1.44
CA LEU A 112 -15.94 -26.92 -2.57
C LEU A 112 -16.70 -25.64 -2.87
N LYS A 113 -17.04 -25.45 -4.16
CA LYS A 113 -17.98 -24.41 -4.54
C LYS A 113 -19.40 -24.81 -4.11
N SER A 114 -19.89 -24.23 -3.01
CA SER A 114 -21.18 -24.59 -2.40
C SER A 114 -22.40 -24.42 -3.30
N THR A 115 -22.31 -23.61 -4.36
CA THR A 115 -23.40 -23.35 -5.32
C THR A 115 -23.50 -24.37 -6.45
N THR A 116 -22.62 -25.38 -6.49
CA THR A 116 -22.60 -26.39 -7.56
C THR A 116 -22.49 -27.79 -6.98
N ASN A 117 -23.19 -28.77 -7.54
CA ASN A 117 -22.98 -30.21 -7.24
C ASN A 117 -21.69 -30.78 -7.89
N ASP A 118 -20.79 -29.91 -8.36
CA ASP A 118 -19.52 -30.30 -8.98
C ASP A 118 -18.48 -30.60 -7.89
N GLU A 119 -18.33 -31.87 -7.54
CA GLU A 119 -17.34 -32.34 -6.55
C GLU A 119 -15.89 -32.08 -6.95
N ASN A 120 -15.63 -31.63 -8.18
CA ASN A 120 -14.30 -31.32 -8.69
C ASN A 120 -14.02 -29.81 -8.72
N LEU A 121 -15.01 -28.95 -8.46
CA LEU A 121 -14.81 -27.51 -8.47
C LEU A 121 -14.46 -26.99 -7.07
N ARG A 122 -13.23 -26.51 -6.92
CA ARG A 122 -12.71 -25.88 -5.70
C ARG A 122 -12.74 -24.36 -5.82
N VAL A 123 -13.04 -23.68 -4.73
CA VAL A 123 -12.77 -22.26 -4.55
C VAL A 123 -11.53 -22.14 -3.69
N VAL A 124 -10.50 -21.47 -4.19
CA VAL A 124 -9.28 -21.17 -3.45
C VAL A 124 -9.25 -19.67 -3.20
N THR A 125 -9.29 -19.29 -1.93
CA THR A 125 -9.08 -17.92 -1.47
C THR A 125 -7.73 -17.84 -0.76
N SER A 126 -6.89 -16.90 -1.15
CA SER A 126 -5.60 -16.63 -0.53
C SER A 126 -5.57 -15.20 -0.02
N ILE A 127 -5.15 -15.02 1.24
CA ILE A 127 -5.00 -13.73 1.89
C ILE A 127 -3.52 -13.56 2.25
N GLY A 128 -2.86 -12.64 1.56
CA GLY A 128 -1.50 -12.21 1.89
C GLY A 128 -1.52 -11.02 2.84
N SER A 129 -0.62 -11.02 3.82
CA SER A 129 -0.49 -9.97 4.84
C SER A 129 0.97 -9.56 4.97
N VAL A 130 1.24 -8.26 4.85
CA VAL A 130 2.57 -7.65 5.07
C VAL A 130 2.37 -6.41 5.93
N ASN A 131 3.00 -6.37 7.11
CA ASN A 131 2.75 -5.34 8.12
C ASN A 131 1.23 -5.15 8.39
N LYS A 132 0.68 -3.97 8.05
CA LYS A 132 -0.76 -3.64 8.19
C LYS A 132 -1.56 -3.90 6.91
N ALA A 133 -0.88 -4.10 5.78
CA ALA A 133 -1.53 -4.29 4.50
C ALA A 133 -2.00 -5.74 4.32
N LYS A 134 -3.21 -5.90 3.80
CA LYS A 134 -3.80 -7.20 3.46
C LYS A 134 -4.37 -7.15 2.06
N ARG A 135 -4.17 -8.22 1.30
CA ARG A 135 -4.75 -8.43 -0.03
C ARG A 135 -5.32 -9.83 -0.12
N GLN A 136 -6.44 -9.95 -0.82
CA GLN A 136 -7.15 -11.19 -1.02
C GLN A 136 -7.32 -11.46 -2.50
N ILE A 137 -7.08 -12.71 -2.88
CA ILE A 137 -7.32 -13.22 -4.23
C ILE A 137 -8.17 -14.47 -4.09
N SER A 138 -9.18 -14.61 -4.94
CA SER A 138 -10.02 -15.80 -5.01
C SER A 138 -10.05 -16.30 -6.44
N THR A 139 -9.93 -17.61 -6.61
CA THR A 139 -10.02 -18.27 -7.91
C THR A 139 -10.79 -19.56 -7.78
N GLN A 140 -11.42 -19.98 -8.87
CA GLN A 140 -12.06 -21.29 -8.95
C GLN A 140 -11.11 -22.24 -9.71
N ILE A 141 -10.99 -23.47 -9.24
CA ILE A 141 -10.13 -24.48 -9.84
C ILE A 141 -10.97 -25.74 -10.04
N ARG A 142 -11.07 -26.21 -11.28
CA ARG A 142 -11.69 -27.49 -11.59
C ARG A 142 -10.62 -28.58 -11.63
N LEU A 143 -10.78 -29.57 -10.75
CA LEU A 143 -9.99 -30.80 -10.71
C LEU A 143 -10.32 -31.68 -11.92
N PRO A 144 -9.33 -32.37 -12.53
CA PRO A 144 -9.62 -33.26 -13.63
C PRO A 144 -10.34 -34.51 -13.15
N ALA A 145 -11.45 -34.85 -13.80
CA ALA A 145 -12.22 -36.06 -13.52
C ALA A 145 -11.55 -37.37 -13.99
N GLY A 146 -10.35 -37.30 -14.58
CA GLY A 146 -9.59 -38.45 -15.11
C GLY A 146 -8.14 -38.06 -15.43
N LYS A 147 -7.25 -39.06 -15.60
CA LYS A 147 -5.79 -38.89 -15.73
C LYS A 147 -5.32 -38.03 -16.92
N GLU A 148 -6.20 -37.70 -17.86
CA GLU A 148 -5.85 -37.03 -19.11
C GLU A 148 -6.29 -35.56 -19.20
N ASN A 149 -7.02 -35.05 -18.19
CA ASN A 149 -7.44 -33.65 -18.18
C ASN A 149 -6.48 -32.79 -17.35
N PRO A 150 -6.04 -31.61 -17.84
CA PRO A 150 -5.29 -30.65 -17.03
C PRO A 150 -6.23 -29.90 -16.07
N LEU A 151 -5.68 -29.36 -14.97
CA LEU A 151 -6.43 -28.42 -14.11
C LEU A 151 -6.82 -27.18 -14.90
N GLU A 152 -8.09 -26.80 -14.79
CA GLU A 152 -8.62 -25.56 -15.33
C GLU A 152 -8.74 -24.53 -14.19
N VAL A 153 -8.00 -23.43 -14.29
CA VAL A 153 -8.09 -22.29 -13.37
C VAL A 153 -9.03 -21.28 -14.01
N ILE A 154 -10.14 -21.01 -13.34
CA ILE A 154 -11.17 -20.05 -13.76
C ILE A 154 -10.99 -18.81 -12.88
N TRP A 155 -10.54 -17.73 -13.51
CA TRP A 155 -10.46 -16.40 -12.92
C TRP A 155 -11.85 -15.75 -12.98
N ASP A 156 -12.30 -15.13 -11.89
CA ASP A 156 -13.43 -14.20 -11.93
C ASP A 156 -12.87 -12.84 -12.41
N ASP A 157 -13.42 -12.32 -13.52
CA ASP A 157 -13.16 -10.96 -14.02
C ASP A 157 -13.79 -9.88 -13.10
#